data_AF-A0ABC9R077-F1
#
_entry.id   AF-A0ABC9R077-F1
#
_cell.length_a   1.000
_cell.length_b   1.000
_cell.length_c   1.000
_cell.angle_alpha   90.00
_cell.angle_beta   90.00
_cell.angle_gamma   90.00
#
_symmetry.space_group_name_H-M   'P 1'
#
loop_
_entity.id
_entity.type
_entity.pdbx_description
1 polymer ?
#
loop_
_entity_poly.entity_id
_entity_poly.type
_entity_poly.pdbx_seq_one_letter_code
_entity_poly.pdbx_strand_id
1 'polypeptide(L)'
;MKDIYELLNDIDIDEKELEEIEASEIEKEKVKRNVKQSIRMKKKMKSWKKGVAAASILVGLSVATLGIGFPTYAGGLPIVGDIFRFLDNGRTGLYENYKEFSTELNMTRESNGVKVTINDVISDGRTLSITYSLESEQDLGDDPIILGGLDIMDAHGSSGSGKMTKVTEKKYVGMVTTTHHDINKKDKVNFRWNIEGIEMPDRKKSIQGNWNFALTVKSMDSKERTIGGSSEKEGIKANMEKVAMSPVSFILYYNQEVSKGARKEWDSVDVELTVKDDLGNDYSGEGNGGSGNDPYNIRWSATFQKLNENATKLIVTPRVHL
;
A
#
# COMPACT_ATOMS: atom_id res chain seq x y z
N MET A 1 36.63 3.78 9.95
CA MET A 1 35.34 3.64 9.23
C MET A 1 34.35 3.17 10.28
N LYS A 2 33.46 4.05 10.74
CA LYS A 2 32.48 3.72 11.79
C LYS A 2 31.16 3.35 11.11
N ASP A 3 30.54 2.33 11.64
CA ASP A 3 29.35 1.66 11.15
C ASP A 3 28.17 2.65 11.02
N ILE A 4 27.57 2.77 9.83
CA ILE A 4 26.45 3.67 9.51
C ILE A 4 25.13 3.24 10.19
N TYR A 5 25.17 2.18 10.99
CA TYR A 5 24.00 1.49 11.52
C TYR A 5 23.81 1.64 13.04
N GLU A 6 24.57 2.50 13.73
CA GLU A 6 24.45 2.69 15.19
C GLU A 6 23.75 3.99 15.65
N LEU A 7 23.24 4.86 14.76
CA LEU A 7 22.71 6.17 15.15
C LEU A 7 21.21 6.32 14.92
N LEU A 8 20.42 6.09 15.97
CA LEU A 8 19.12 6.74 16.23
C LEU A 8 18.92 6.70 17.76
N ASN A 9 19.73 7.44 18.52
CA ASN A 9 19.66 7.36 19.99
C ASN A 9 18.52 8.18 20.59
N ASP A 10 18.01 9.20 19.91
CA ASP A 10 16.97 10.06 20.48
C ASP A 10 16.02 10.52 19.37
N ILE A 11 14.80 9.97 19.33
CA ILE A 11 13.66 10.60 18.66
C ILE A 11 13.11 11.61 19.66
N ASP A 12 13.17 12.88 19.28
CA ASP A 12 12.63 13.99 20.08
C ASP A 12 11.29 14.38 19.44
N ILE A 13 10.21 14.22 20.18
CA ILE A 13 8.87 14.60 19.72
C ILE A 13 8.69 16.06 20.11
N ASP A 14 8.58 16.94 19.12
CA ASP A 14 8.38 18.37 19.40
C ASP A 14 7.00 18.57 20.05
N GLU A 15 7.00 18.95 21.33
CA GLU A 15 5.82 19.01 22.19
C GLU A 15 4.89 20.21 21.89
N LYS A 16 5.26 21.11 20.97
CA LYS A 16 4.67 22.47 20.93
C LYS A 16 3.80 22.86 19.73
N GLU A 17 3.66 22.05 18.69
CA GLU A 17 2.84 22.44 17.54
C GLU A 17 1.89 21.33 17.07
N LEU A 18 0.64 21.42 17.54
CA LEU A 18 -0.51 20.76 16.93
C LEU A 18 -1.34 21.85 16.25
N GLU A 19 -1.31 21.91 14.91
CA GLU A 19 -2.19 22.81 14.16
C GLU A 19 -3.37 22.02 13.59
N GLU A 20 -4.56 22.55 13.83
CA GLU A 20 -5.83 22.13 13.25
C GLU A 20 -5.99 22.74 11.86
N ILE A 21 -6.36 21.92 10.87
CA ILE A 21 -6.72 22.39 9.53
C ILE A 21 -8.05 21.74 9.15
N GLU A 22 -9.04 22.54 8.74
CA GLU A 22 -10.31 22.02 8.24
C GLU A 22 -10.13 21.29 6.91
N ALA A 23 -10.61 20.05 6.85
CA ALA A 23 -10.59 19.24 5.63
C ALA A 23 -11.46 19.86 4.52
N SER A 24 -10.94 19.82 3.29
CA SER A 24 -11.66 20.25 2.08
C SER A 24 -12.86 19.32 1.78
N GLU A 25 -13.97 19.86 1.28
CA GLU A 25 -15.17 19.09 0.93
C GLU A 25 -14.89 17.95 -0.07
N ILE A 26 -13.86 18.11 -0.92
CA ILE A 26 -13.44 17.09 -1.89
C ILE A 26 -12.83 15.86 -1.19
N GLU A 27 -12.07 16.08 -0.12
CA GLU A 27 -11.44 15.02 0.66
C GLU A 27 -12.49 14.23 1.45
N LYS A 28 -13.47 14.93 2.03
CA LYS A 28 -14.62 14.32 2.72
C LYS A 28 -15.44 13.42 1.78
N GLU A 29 -15.68 13.84 0.54
CA GLU A 29 -16.41 13.02 -0.43
C GLU A 29 -15.64 11.78 -0.87
N LYS A 30 -14.32 11.90 -1.07
CA LYS A 30 -13.44 10.79 -1.47
C LYS A 30 -13.35 9.73 -0.38
N VAL A 31 -13.19 10.13 0.89
CA VAL A 31 -13.20 9.22 2.05
C VAL A 31 -14.55 8.51 2.16
N LYS A 32 -15.66 9.24 2.06
CA LYS A 32 -17.02 8.69 2.13
C LYS A 32 -17.30 7.66 1.02
N ARG A 33 -16.78 7.87 -0.18
CA ARG A 33 -16.88 6.92 -1.30
C ARG A 33 -16.09 5.64 -1.03
N ASN A 34 -14.86 5.77 -0.56
CA ASN A 34 -13.97 4.64 -0.24
C ASN A 34 -14.53 3.79 0.90
N VAL A 35 -15.07 4.42 1.96
CA VAL A 35 -15.72 3.72 3.09
C VAL A 35 -16.99 2.98 2.64
N LYS A 36 -17.82 3.58 1.79
CA LYS A 36 -19.04 2.92 1.29
C LYS A 36 -18.71 1.70 0.40
N GLN A 37 -17.64 1.76 -0.37
CA GLN A 37 -17.19 0.64 -1.21
C GLN A 37 -16.63 -0.51 -0.35
N SER A 38 -15.82 -0.21 0.66
CA SER A 38 -15.26 -1.23 1.56
C SER A 38 -16.33 -1.95 2.40
N ILE A 39 -17.42 -1.27 2.76
CA ILE A 39 -18.57 -1.87 3.46
C ILE A 39 -19.39 -2.78 2.53
N ARG A 40 -19.56 -2.44 1.24
CA ARG A 40 -20.34 -3.24 0.29
C ARG A 40 -19.68 -4.57 -0.07
N MET A 41 -18.34 -4.66 -0.05
CA MET A 41 -17.61 -5.89 -0.34
C MET A 41 -17.70 -6.95 0.78
N LYS A 42 -18.18 -6.60 1.99
CA LYS A 42 -18.21 -7.52 3.15
C LYS A 42 -19.37 -8.53 3.20
N LYS A 43 -20.15 -8.76 2.13
CA LYS A 43 -21.25 -9.76 2.17
C LYS A 43 -20.91 -11.10 1.52
N LYS A 44 -20.61 -12.06 2.41
CA LYS A 44 -20.69 -13.53 2.33
C LYS A 44 -19.77 -14.25 1.31
N MET A 45 -18.53 -14.52 1.73
CA MET A 45 -17.83 -15.75 1.32
C MET A 45 -18.09 -16.85 2.37
N LYS A 46 -18.84 -17.89 2.00
CA LYS A 46 -18.94 -19.12 2.81
C LYS A 46 -17.60 -19.86 2.70
N SER A 47 -16.99 -20.14 3.84
CA SER A 47 -15.75 -20.90 3.95
C SER A 47 -15.91 -22.32 3.38
N TRP A 48 -15.21 -22.62 2.28
CA TRP A 48 -14.93 -24.00 1.90
C TRP A 48 -13.45 -24.29 2.14
N LYS A 49 -13.16 -25.01 3.23
CA LYS A 49 -11.84 -25.61 3.46
C LYS A 49 -11.70 -26.80 2.50
N LYS A 50 -10.88 -26.66 1.46
CA LYS A 50 -10.23 -27.79 0.80
C LYS A 50 -8.77 -27.41 0.60
N GLY A 51 -7.88 -28.20 1.22
CA GLY A 51 -6.44 -28.10 1.01
C GLY A 51 -6.12 -28.36 -0.45
N VAL A 52 -5.74 -27.30 -1.15
CA VAL A 52 -5.08 -27.37 -2.44
C VAL A 52 -3.70 -26.78 -2.22
N ALA A 53 -2.68 -27.64 -2.21
CA ALA A 53 -1.29 -27.19 -2.27
C ALA A 53 -1.11 -26.44 -3.59
N ALA A 54 -1.05 -25.10 -3.51
CA ALA A 54 -0.84 -24.26 -4.68
C ALA A 54 0.66 -24.29 -5.05
N ALA A 55 0.98 -24.81 -6.23
CA ALA A 55 2.28 -24.62 -6.82
C ALA A 55 2.48 -23.11 -7.03
N SER A 56 3.35 -22.51 -6.24
CA SER A 56 3.63 -21.06 -6.26
C SER A 56 4.95 -20.85 -7.00
N ILE A 57 4.99 -19.92 -7.95
CA ILE A 57 6.23 -19.55 -8.64
C ILE A 57 7.01 -18.62 -7.70
N LEU A 58 8.23 -19.03 -7.33
CA LEU A 58 9.17 -18.19 -6.60
C LEU A 58 9.77 -17.18 -7.57
N VAL A 59 9.56 -15.89 -7.32
CA VAL A 59 10.26 -14.83 -8.04
C VAL A 59 11.10 -14.05 -7.04
N GLY A 60 12.42 -13.99 -7.30
CA GLY A 60 13.40 -13.31 -6.47
C GLY A 60 14.29 -12.38 -7.30
N LEU A 61 14.76 -11.32 -6.65
CA LEU A 61 15.69 -10.34 -7.19
C LEU A 61 17.07 -10.96 -7.42
N SER A 62 17.28 -11.59 -8.57
CA SER A 62 18.60 -11.74 -9.22
C SER A 62 18.44 -12.37 -10.60
N VAL A 63 19.08 -11.74 -11.58
CA VAL A 63 19.25 -12.24 -12.94
C VAL A 63 20.06 -13.54 -12.89
N ALA A 64 19.41 -14.69 -13.07
CA ALA A 64 19.92 -15.88 -13.80
C ALA A 64 19.04 -17.12 -13.55
N THR A 65 18.43 -17.59 -14.65
CA THR A 65 18.12 -18.99 -15.02
C THR A 65 17.50 -19.92 -13.98
N LEU A 66 16.29 -20.43 -14.29
CA LEU A 66 15.89 -21.85 -14.36
C LEU A 66 14.44 -21.85 -14.89
N GLY A 67 14.16 -22.20 -16.15
CA GLY A 67 14.26 -23.58 -16.61
C GLY A 67 12.94 -24.36 -16.43
N ILE A 68 11.76 -23.73 -16.41
CA ILE A 68 10.48 -24.40 -16.69
C ILE A 68 9.68 -23.48 -17.62
N GLY A 69 9.46 -23.96 -18.85
CA GLY A 69 8.75 -23.24 -19.89
C GLY A 69 7.28 -23.03 -19.54
N PHE A 70 6.93 -21.78 -19.27
CA PHE A 70 5.60 -21.26 -19.51
C PHE A 70 5.73 -20.25 -20.65
N PRO A 71 4.70 -20.09 -21.51
CA PRO A 71 4.75 -19.06 -22.53
C PRO A 71 4.79 -17.70 -21.84
N THR A 72 5.99 -17.16 -21.66
CA THR A 72 6.22 -15.73 -21.49
C THR A 72 5.85 -15.11 -22.82
N TYR A 73 4.55 -14.88 -23.01
CA TYR A 73 4.12 -14.03 -24.10
C TYR A 73 4.70 -12.65 -23.77
N ALA A 74 5.76 -12.26 -24.48
CA ALA A 74 6.35 -10.93 -24.46
C ALA A 74 5.36 -9.96 -25.12
N GLY A 75 4.20 -9.80 -24.51
CA GLY A 75 3.04 -9.14 -25.07
C GLY A 75 2.97 -7.70 -24.59
N GLY A 76 3.63 -6.79 -25.32
CA GLY A 76 3.47 -5.34 -25.22
C GLY A 76 4.51 -4.66 -24.34
N LEU A 77 5.30 -3.77 -24.94
CA LEU A 77 6.11 -2.81 -24.18
C LEU A 77 5.18 -2.01 -23.25
N PRO A 78 5.57 -1.75 -21.98
CA PRO A 78 4.81 -0.87 -21.11
C PRO A 78 4.60 0.47 -21.82
N ILE A 79 3.35 0.88 -21.98
CA ILE A 79 3.00 2.18 -22.59
C ILE A 79 3.57 3.32 -21.74
N VAL A 80 3.71 3.05 -20.44
CA VAL A 80 4.35 3.88 -19.44
C VAL A 80 5.52 3.08 -18.88
N GLY A 81 6.75 3.58 -19.03
CA GLY A 81 7.95 2.87 -18.58
C GLY A 81 7.99 2.66 -17.06
N ASP A 82 7.58 3.68 -16.30
CA ASP A 82 7.50 3.65 -14.84
C ASP A 82 6.09 3.99 -14.36
N ILE A 83 5.27 2.95 -14.15
CA ILE A 83 3.88 3.09 -13.70
C ILE A 83 3.82 3.62 -12.26
N PHE A 84 4.80 3.29 -11.41
CA PHE A 84 4.86 3.78 -10.04
C PHE A 84 4.95 5.31 -10.03
N ARG A 85 5.95 5.87 -10.73
CA ARG A 85 6.13 7.32 -10.84
C ARG A 85 5.01 8.02 -11.60
N PHE A 86 4.51 7.40 -12.67
CA PHE A 86 3.41 7.94 -13.46
C PHE A 86 2.12 8.10 -12.62
N LEU A 87 1.80 7.10 -11.79
CA LEU A 87 0.60 7.16 -10.94
C LEU A 87 0.78 8.06 -9.72
N ASP A 88 2.00 8.20 -9.20
CA ASP A 88 2.30 9.20 -8.18
C ASP A 88 2.22 10.62 -8.75
N ASN A 89 2.67 10.81 -9.99
CA ASN A 89 2.68 12.08 -10.72
C ASN A 89 3.34 13.23 -9.93
N GLY A 90 4.41 12.92 -9.19
CA GLY A 90 5.14 13.87 -8.35
C GLY A 90 4.38 14.36 -7.11
N ARG A 91 3.26 13.71 -6.75
CA ARG A 91 2.44 14.09 -5.59
C ARG A 91 3.16 13.82 -4.28
N THR A 92 3.81 12.67 -4.15
CA THR A 92 4.46 12.25 -2.91
C THR A 92 5.96 12.03 -3.09
N GLY A 93 6.42 11.67 -4.28
CA GLY A 93 7.79 11.20 -4.49
C GLY A 93 8.12 9.90 -3.75
N LEU A 94 7.15 9.25 -3.08
CA LEU A 94 7.31 7.97 -2.39
C LEU A 94 7.76 6.89 -3.37
N TYR A 95 7.16 6.91 -4.55
CA TYR A 95 7.28 5.89 -5.57
C TYR A 95 8.47 6.08 -6.52
N GLU A 96 9.36 7.06 -6.26
CA GLU A 96 10.47 7.45 -7.15
C GLU A 96 11.44 6.29 -7.44
N ASN A 97 11.73 5.46 -6.43
CA ASN A 97 12.71 4.37 -6.54
C ASN A 97 12.05 2.99 -6.67
N TYR A 98 10.71 2.90 -6.68
CA TYR A 98 10.03 1.60 -6.57
C TYR A 98 10.32 0.70 -7.76
N LYS A 99 10.38 1.25 -8.98
CA LYS A 99 10.66 0.45 -10.17
C LYS A 99 12.03 -0.23 -10.12
N GLU A 100 13.07 0.49 -9.71
CA GLU A 100 14.45 -0.02 -9.68
C GLU A 100 14.61 -1.24 -8.75
N PHE A 101 13.84 -1.29 -7.65
CA PHE A 101 13.90 -2.37 -6.66
C PHE A 101 12.75 -3.38 -6.81
N SER A 102 11.89 -3.19 -7.81
CA SER A 102 10.81 -4.11 -8.11
C SER A 102 11.30 -5.31 -8.92
N THR A 103 10.51 -6.36 -8.95
CA THR A 103 10.69 -7.46 -9.89
C THR A 103 9.74 -7.29 -11.07
N GLU A 104 10.31 -7.10 -12.26
CA GLU A 104 9.57 -7.09 -13.51
C GLU A 104 9.10 -8.52 -13.86
N LEU A 105 7.80 -8.70 -14.08
CA LEU A 105 7.17 -9.98 -14.38
C LEU A 105 6.60 -10.04 -15.79
N ASN A 106 5.88 -8.99 -16.20
CA ASN A 106 5.10 -8.92 -17.45
C ASN A 106 4.19 -10.15 -17.67
N MET A 107 3.60 -10.68 -16.60
CA MET A 107 2.72 -11.83 -16.67
C MET A 107 1.32 -11.40 -17.11
N THR A 108 0.80 -12.02 -18.16
CA THR A 108 -0.48 -11.67 -18.76
C THR A 108 -1.55 -12.75 -18.56
N ARG A 109 -2.78 -12.32 -18.31
CA ARG A 109 -4.00 -13.12 -18.45
C ARG A 109 -4.98 -12.42 -19.37
N GLU A 110 -5.75 -13.18 -20.11
CA GLU A 110 -6.74 -12.64 -21.04
C GLU A 110 -8.05 -13.42 -20.91
N SER A 111 -9.15 -12.69 -20.91
CA SER A 111 -10.51 -13.22 -20.89
C SER A 111 -11.43 -12.18 -21.50
N ASN A 112 -12.41 -12.61 -22.29
CA ASN A 112 -13.51 -11.77 -22.77
C ASN A 112 -13.06 -10.42 -23.38
N GLY A 113 -12.04 -10.44 -24.24
CA GLY A 113 -11.54 -9.24 -24.93
C GLY A 113 -10.85 -8.23 -24.00
N VAL A 114 -10.42 -8.64 -22.81
CA VAL A 114 -9.57 -7.85 -21.93
C VAL A 114 -8.34 -8.65 -21.53
N LYS A 115 -7.19 -8.01 -21.66
CA LYS A 115 -5.88 -8.49 -21.27
C LYS A 115 -5.41 -7.71 -20.05
N VAL A 116 -5.12 -8.42 -18.96
CA VAL A 116 -4.56 -7.86 -17.72
C VAL A 116 -3.12 -8.37 -17.59
N THR A 117 -2.19 -7.45 -17.36
CA THR A 117 -0.76 -7.76 -17.24
C THR A 117 -0.23 -7.23 -15.91
N ILE A 118 0.34 -8.09 -15.07
CA ILE A 118 1.17 -7.64 -13.94
C ILE A 118 2.52 -7.20 -14.53
N ASN A 119 2.90 -5.94 -14.33
CA ASN A 119 4.15 -5.39 -14.83
C ASN A 119 5.27 -5.59 -13.80
N ASP A 120 5.19 -4.86 -12.68
CA ASP A 120 6.21 -4.87 -11.64
C ASP A 120 5.58 -5.28 -10.29
N VAL A 121 6.32 -6.04 -9.47
CA VAL A 121 5.94 -6.40 -8.10
C VAL A 121 7.03 -6.05 -7.11
N ILE A 122 6.66 -5.51 -5.97
CA ILE A 122 7.59 -5.17 -4.89
C ILE A 122 6.94 -5.39 -3.52
N SER A 123 7.73 -5.86 -2.56
CA SER A 123 7.28 -6.10 -1.19
C SER A 123 8.37 -5.64 -0.22
N ASP A 124 8.00 -4.81 0.76
CA ASP A 124 8.86 -4.42 1.89
C ASP A 124 8.73 -5.37 3.10
N GLY A 125 7.97 -6.46 2.90
CA GLY A 125 7.64 -7.45 3.93
C GLY A 125 6.44 -7.09 4.78
N ARG A 126 5.88 -5.90 4.63
CA ARG A 126 4.63 -5.41 5.25
C ARG A 126 3.55 -5.14 4.22
N THR A 127 3.91 -4.49 3.13
CA THR A 127 3.05 -4.03 2.06
C THR A 127 3.55 -4.60 0.73
N LEU A 128 2.64 -5.27 0.03
CA LEU A 128 2.81 -5.72 -1.33
C LEU A 128 2.27 -4.64 -2.27
N SER A 129 3.09 -4.18 -3.22
CA SER A 129 2.67 -3.26 -4.28
C SER A 129 2.85 -3.92 -5.65
N ILE A 130 1.82 -3.81 -6.49
CA ILE A 130 1.80 -4.37 -7.84
C ILE A 130 1.39 -3.27 -8.81
N THR A 131 2.19 -3.06 -9.86
CA THR A 131 1.77 -2.30 -11.03
C THR A 131 1.19 -3.24 -12.09
N TYR A 132 0.19 -2.77 -12.80
CA TYR A 132 -0.46 -3.54 -13.84
C TYR A 132 -0.90 -2.68 -15.01
N SER A 133 -1.05 -3.33 -16.16
CA SER A 133 -1.64 -2.77 -17.36
C SER A 133 -2.91 -3.54 -17.72
N LEU A 134 -3.85 -2.84 -18.34
CA LEU A 134 -5.08 -3.41 -18.85
C LEU A 134 -5.29 -2.92 -20.28
N GLU A 135 -5.42 -3.85 -21.22
CA GLU A 135 -5.73 -3.59 -22.63
C GLU A 135 -7.08 -4.24 -22.95
N SER A 136 -7.99 -3.52 -23.61
CA SER A 136 -9.32 -4.05 -23.97
C SER A 136 -9.65 -3.86 -25.45
N GLU A 137 -10.49 -4.74 -26.00
CA GLU A 137 -11.04 -4.57 -27.35
C GLU A 137 -12.01 -3.38 -27.44
N GLN A 138 -12.58 -2.95 -26.31
CA GLN A 138 -13.49 -1.82 -26.22
C GLN A 138 -12.98 -0.78 -25.21
N ASP A 139 -13.40 0.47 -25.40
CA ASP A 139 -13.17 1.53 -24.40
C ASP A 139 -13.93 1.19 -23.10
N LEU A 140 -13.26 1.33 -21.95
CA LEU A 140 -13.82 1.03 -20.64
C LEU A 140 -14.29 2.28 -19.89
N GLY A 141 -14.20 3.46 -20.50
CA GLY A 141 -14.51 4.74 -19.85
C GLY A 141 -13.32 5.26 -19.04
N ASP A 142 -13.54 6.27 -18.20
CA ASP A 142 -12.44 6.96 -17.53
C ASP A 142 -12.11 6.34 -16.16
N ASP A 143 -13.14 5.83 -15.46
CA ASP A 143 -13.01 5.20 -14.15
C ASP A 143 -13.53 3.74 -14.13
N PRO A 144 -12.91 2.79 -14.86
CA PRO A 144 -13.29 1.39 -14.73
C PRO A 144 -12.94 0.87 -13.32
N ILE A 145 -13.74 -0.08 -12.82
CA ILE A 145 -13.55 -0.68 -11.50
C ILE A 145 -13.22 -2.16 -11.66
N ILE A 146 -12.07 -2.58 -11.11
CA ILE A 146 -11.72 -3.99 -10.99
C ILE A 146 -12.60 -4.64 -9.91
N LEU A 147 -13.35 -5.65 -10.29
CA LEU A 147 -14.12 -6.50 -9.36
C LEU A 147 -13.28 -7.72 -9.02
N GLY A 148 -12.84 -7.80 -7.77
CA GLY A 148 -11.90 -8.83 -7.31
C GLY A 148 -11.08 -8.34 -6.13
N GLY A 149 -10.03 -9.09 -5.79
CA GLY A 149 -9.18 -8.78 -4.65
C GLY A 149 -7.75 -9.28 -4.82
N LEU A 150 -6.80 -8.49 -4.31
CA LEU A 150 -5.42 -8.91 -4.09
C LEU A 150 -5.29 -9.41 -2.65
N ASP A 151 -5.17 -10.72 -2.50
CA ASP A 151 -5.08 -11.40 -1.21
C ASP A 151 -3.65 -11.83 -0.92
N ILE A 152 -3.13 -11.46 0.25
CA ILE A 152 -1.92 -12.06 0.81
C ILE A 152 -2.34 -13.32 1.58
N MET A 153 -1.75 -14.46 1.22
CA MET A 153 -2.03 -15.72 1.90
C MET A 153 -1.49 -15.68 3.34
N ASP A 154 -2.22 -16.29 4.26
CA ASP A 154 -1.89 -16.36 5.70
C ASP A 154 -1.77 -14.98 6.38
N ALA A 155 -2.47 -13.96 5.88
CA ALA A 155 -2.58 -12.66 6.52
C ALA A 155 -3.71 -12.64 7.57
N HIS A 156 -3.42 -12.20 8.79
CA HIS A 156 -4.38 -11.98 9.88
C HIS A 156 -4.92 -10.55 9.80
N GLY A 157 -5.72 -10.32 8.76
CA GLY A 157 -6.22 -8.99 8.42
C GLY A 157 -5.32 -8.27 7.41
N SER A 158 -5.95 -7.48 6.57
CA SER A 158 -5.28 -6.64 5.59
C SER A 158 -6.11 -5.42 5.24
N SER A 159 -5.39 -4.41 4.79
CA SER A 159 -5.88 -3.20 4.14
C SER A 159 -5.25 -3.12 2.76
N GLY A 160 -5.75 -2.23 1.91
CA GLY A 160 -5.18 -2.03 0.59
C GLY A 160 -5.72 -0.79 -0.08
N SER A 161 -5.04 -0.38 -1.14
CA SER A 161 -5.44 0.72 -2.01
C SER A 161 -5.34 0.30 -3.46
N GLY A 162 -6.09 0.97 -4.33
CA GLY A 162 -6.05 0.74 -5.76
C GLY A 162 -6.24 2.05 -6.50
N LYS A 163 -5.40 2.27 -7.51
CA LYS A 163 -5.55 3.37 -8.46
C LYS A 163 -5.40 2.83 -9.87
N MET A 164 -6.21 3.33 -10.79
CA MET A 164 -6.09 3.05 -12.21
C MET A 164 -6.23 4.36 -12.97
N THR A 165 -5.56 4.45 -14.11
CA THR A 165 -5.57 5.64 -14.96
C THR A 165 -5.58 5.21 -16.42
N LYS A 166 -6.46 5.84 -17.19
CA LYS A 166 -6.54 5.68 -18.65
C LYS A 166 -5.33 6.34 -19.29
N VAL A 167 -4.61 5.60 -20.14
CA VAL A 167 -3.46 6.11 -20.90
C VAL A 167 -3.85 6.37 -22.35
N THR A 168 -4.67 5.50 -22.92
CA THR A 168 -5.29 5.69 -24.24
C THR A 168 -6.72 5.15 -24.22
N GLU A 169 -7.48 5.31 -25.30
CA GLU A 169 -8.89 4.87 -25.40
C GLU A 169 -9.14 3.44 -24.89
N LYS A 170 -8.20 2.53 -25.10
CA LYS A 170 -8.35 1.10 -24.79
C LYS A 170 -7.27 0.54 -23.87
N LYS A 171 -6.46 1.41 -23.26
CA LYS A 171 -5.29 1.01 -22.47
C LYS A 171 -5.22 1.80 -21.18
N TYR A 172 -5.02 1.08 -20.10
CA TYR A 172 -5.00 1.59 -18.73
C TYR A 172 -3.77 1.06 -18.01
N VAL A 173 -3.29 1.83 -17.04
CA VAL A 173 -2.28 1.37 -16.09
C VAL A 173 -2.79 1.62 -14.68
N GLY A 174 -2.40 0.76 -13.75
CA GLY A 174 -2.84 0.86 -12.37
C GLY A 174 -1.79 0.33 -11.40
N MET A 175 -2.05 0.63 -10.13
CA MET A 175 -1.31 0.11 -9.01
C MET A 175 -2.30 -0.34 -7.96
N VAL A 176 -2.05 -1.51 -7.39
CA VAL A 176 -2.77 -2.04 -6.24
C VAL A 176 -1.78 -2.34 -5.13
N THR A 177 -2.14 -1.99 -3.91
CA THR A 177 -1.37 -2.28 -2.71
C THR A 177 -2.19 -3.12 -1.75
N THR A 178 -1.53 -4.03 -1.03
CA THR A 178 -2.12 -4.77 0.09
C THR A 178 -1.13 -4.78 1.24
N THR A 179 -1.53 -4.28 2.40
CA THR A 179 -0.77 -4.33 3.64
C THR A 179 -1.38 -5.38 4.55
N HIS A 180 -0.58 -6.33 5.03
CA HIS A 180 -1.04 -7.27 6.05
C HIS A 180 -0.80 -6.74 7.46
N HIS A 181 -1.66 -7.09 8.41
CA HIS A 181 -1.58 -6.64 9.81
C HIS A 181 -1.00 -7.70 10.75
N ASP A 182 -0.23 -8.66 10.22
CA ASP A 182 0.46 -9.64 11.06
C ASP A 182 1.51 -8.98 11.96
N ILE A 183 1.83 -9.60 13.08
CA ILE A 183 2.83 -9.10 14.03
C ILE A 183 4.20 -8.95 13.35
N ASN A 184 4.63 -9.99 12.64
CA ASN A 184 5.93 -10.05 11.99
C ASN A 184 5.81 -9.76 10.50
N LYS A 185 6.84 -9.13 9.92
CA LYS A 185 6.97 -9.02 8.47
C LYS A 185 7.12 -10.40 7.82
N LYS A 186 6.81 -10.50 6.53
CA LYS A 186 6.98 -11.72 5.73
C LYS A 186 8.19 -11.58 4.81
N ASP A 187 9.17 -12.48 4.92
CA ASP A 187 10.32 -12.52 4.01
C ASP A 187 9.91 -12.97 2.59
N LYS A 188 8.83 -13.72 2.49
CA LYS A 188 8.19 -14.12 1.24
C LYS A 188 6.69 -13.88 1.34
N VAL A 189 6.13 -13.20 0.35
CA VAL A 189 4.70 -12.93 0.26
C VAL A 189 4.12 -13.83 -0.82
N ASN A 190 3.32 -14.81 -0.38
CA ASN A 190 2.45 -15.59 -1.26
C ASN A 190 1.17 -14.78 -1.47
N PHE A 191 0.81 -14.48 -2.71
CA PHE A 191 -0.40 -13.72 -2.99
C PHE A 191 -1.21 -14.32 -4.12
N ARG A 192 -2.50 -14.00 -4.12
CA ARG A 192 -3.41 -14.25 -5.23
C ARG A 192 -4.07 -12.95 -5.64
N TRP A 193 -4.07 -12.68 -6.93
CA TRP A 193 -4.89 -11.61 -7.48
C TRP A 193 -5.94 -12.24 -8.36
N ASN A 194 -7.19 -12.26 -7.88
CA ASN A 194 -8.31 -12.82 -8.60
C ASN A 194 -9.22 -11.69 -9.05
N ILE A 195 -9.37 -11.54 -10.35
CA ILE A 195 -10.26 -10.56 -10.96
C ILE A 195 -11.39 -11.32 -11.65
N GLU A 196 -12.61 -11.00 -11.27
CA GLU A 196 -13.84 -11.68 -11.71
C GLU A 196 -14.64 -10.81 -12.69
N GLY A 197 -14.36 -9.52 -12.72
CA GLY A 197 -14.98 -8.62 -13.68
C GLY A 197 -14.40 -7.22 -13.67
N ILE A 198 -14.82 -6.45 -14.68
CA ILE A 198 -14.48 -5.03 -14.82
C ILE A 198 -15.78 -4.28 -15.02
N GLU A 199 -16.11 -3.41 -14.07
CA GLU A 199 -17.29 -2.56 -14.14
C GLU A 199 -16.93 -1.23 -14.83
N MET A 200 -17.86 -0.74 -15.65
CA MET A 200 -17.80 0.57 -16.31
C MET A 200 -18.99 1.40 -15.78
N PRO A 201 -18.83 2.12 -14.65
CA PRO A 201 -19.94 2.77 -13.96
C PRO A 201 -20.71 3.75 -14.86
N ASP A 202 -19.99 4.57 -15.62
CA ASP A 202 -20.57 5.58 -16.51
C ASP A 202 -21.46 4.97 -17.60
N ARG A 203 -21.16 3.72 -17.97
CA ARG A 203 -21.86 2.97 -19.01
C ARG A 203 -22.89 2.00 -18.43
N LYS A 204 -22.96 1.84 -17.10
CA LYS A 204 -23.78 0.84 -16.40
C LYS A 204 -23.60 -0.57 -16.97
N LYS A 205 -22.36 -0.93 -17.32
CA LYS A 205 -21.99 -2.22 -17.91
C LYS A 205 -20.89 -2.88 -17.10
N SER A 206 -20.78 -4.20 -17.21
CA SER A 206 -19.63 -4.94 -16.71
C SER A 206 -19.19 -5.98 -17.74
N ILE A 207 -17.89 -6.25 -17.76
CA ILE A 207 -17.31 -7.41 -18.44
C ILE A 207 -17.02 -8.43 -17.34
N GLN A 208 -17.71 -9.56 -17.37
CA GLN A 208 -17.37 -10.69 -16.52
C GLN A 208 -16.19 -11.45 -17.15
N GLY A 209 -15.34 -12.05 -16.34
CA GLY A 209 -14.22 -12.85 -16.83
C GLY A 209 -13.40 -13.44 -15.69
N ASN A 210 -12.25 -14.00 -16.02
CA ASN A 210 -11.40 -14.64 -15.02
C ASN A 210 -9.92 -14.37 -15.29
N TRP A 211 -9.32 -13.45 -14.53
CA TRP A 211 -7.90 -13.11 -14.62
C TRP A 211 -7.23 -13.38 -13.27
N ASN A 212 -6.66 -14.58 -13.15
CA ASN A 212 -6.06 -15.04 -11.89
C ASN A 212 -4.55 -15.14 -11.97
N PHE A 213 -3.92 -14.62 -10.93
CA PHE A 213 -2.48 -14.68 -10.70
C PHE A 213 -2.24 -15.30 -9.32
N ALA A 214 -1.26 -16.19 -9.24
CA ALA A 214 -0.84 -16.81 -7.99
C ALA A 214 0.69 -16.89 -8.00
N LEU A 215 1.32 -16.10 -7.13
CA LEU A 215 2.76 -15.83 -7.17
C LEU A 215 3.32 -15.77 -5.75
N THR A 216 4.61 -16.02 -5.63
CA THR A 216 5.38 -15.74 -4.42
C THR A 216 6.48 -14.74 -4.76
N VAL A 217 6.51 -13.63 -4.04
CA VAL A 217 7.57 -12.62 -4.17
C VAL A 217 8.45 -12.62 -2.92
N LYS A 218 9.76 -12.53 -3.09
CA LYS A 218 10.69 -12.27 -1.98
C LYS A 218 10.59 -10.79 -1.60
N SER A 219 10.41 -10.52 -0.32
CA SER A 219 10.46 -9.15 0.20
C SER A 219 11.89 -8.61 0.20
N MET A 220 12.05 -7.32 0.00
CA MET A 220 13.35 -6.67 0.19
C MET A 220 13.73 -6.68 1.66
N ASP A 221 15.03 -6.62 1.92
CA ASP A 221 15.53 -6.52 3.28
C ASP A 221 15.21 -5.14 3.85
N SER A 222 14.88 -5.12 5.14
CA SER A 222 14.59 -3.91 5.90
C SER A 222 15.14 -4.03 7.30
N LYS A 223 15.71 -2.93 7.81
CA LYS A 223 16.20 -2.82 9.17
C LYS A 223 15.08 -2.30 10.06
N GLU A 224 14.66 -3.12 11.01
CA GLU A 224 13.61 -2.77 11.97
C GLU A 224 14.24 -2.35 13.31
N ARG A 225 13.66 -1.33 13.93
CA ARG A 225 14.00 -0.89 15.29
C ARG A 225 12.72 -0.55 16.04
N THR A 226 12.51 -1.21 17.18
CA THR A 226 11.49 -0.78 18.14
C THR A 226 11.88 0.59 18.69
N ILE A 227 10.93 1.51 18.68
CA ILE A 227 11.10 2.87 19.17
C ILE A 227 10.00 3.15 20.19
N GLY A 228 10.27 4.10 21.09
CA GLY A 228 9.27 4.64 21.99
C GLY A 228 9.05 6.12 21.73
N GLY A 229 8.29 6.76 22.60
CA GLY A 229 7.92 8.16 22.47
C GLY A 229 6.41 8.30 22.24
N SER A 230 5.82 9.28 22.91
CA SER A 230 4.41 9.60 22.75
C SER A 230 4.16 11.08 22.99
N SER A 231 3.13 11.62 22.35
CA SER A 231 2.58 12.95 22.66
C SER A 231 1.08 12.82 22.94
N GLU A 232 0.58 13.64 23.87
CA GLU A 232 -0.81 13.65 24.29
C GLU A 232 -1.34 15.08 24.39
N LYS A 233 -2.48 15.35 23.75
CA LYS A 233 -3.23 16.60 23.88
C LYS A 233 -4.72 16.29 23.84
N GLU A 234 -5.51 16.99 24.64
CA GLU A 234 -6.98 16.85 24.68
C GLU A 234 -7.46 15.41 24.87
N GLY A 235 -6.69 14.61 25.62
CA GLY A 235 -6.99 13.21 25.88
C GLY A 235 -6.90 12.31 24.65
N ILE A 236 -6.16 12.73 23.62
CA ILE A 236 -5.78 11.95 22.45
C ILE A 236 -4.27 11.79 22.48
N LYS A 237 -3.82 10.54 22.52
CA LYS A 237 -2.40 10.18 22.63
C LYS A 237 -1.95 9.44 21.38
N ALA A 238 -0.83 9.85 20.81
CA ALA A 238 -0.14 9.13 19.74
C ALA A 238 1.13 8.48 20.30
N ASN A 239 1.28 7.17 20.10
CA ASN A 239 2.44 6.40 20.56
C ASN A 239 3.22 5.82 19.38
N MET A 240 4.53 6.03 19.34
CA MET A 240 5.41 5.35 18.39
C MET A 240 5.73 3.94 18.86
N GLU A 241 5.78 2.97 17.93
CA GLU A 241 6.06 1.57 18.25
C GLU A 241 7.35 1.07 17.57
N LYS A 242 7.50 1.33 16.27
CA LYS A 242 8.57 0.73 15.47
C LYS A 242 8.84 1.57 14.23
N VAL A 243 10.09 1.59 13.79
CA VAL A 243 10.49 2.08 12.47
C VAL A 243 11.10 0.91 11.68
N ALA A 244 10.78 0.82 10.39
CA ALA A 244 11.40 -0.12 9.45
C ALA A 244 11.96 0.65 8.25
N MET A 245 13.25 0.53 7.99
CA MET A 245 13.92 1.24 6.91
C MET A 245 14.34 0.25 5.83
N SER A 246 13.93 0.52 4.60
CA SER A 246 14.32 -0.22 3.40
C SER A 246 15.13 0.67 2.45
N PRO A 247 15.73 0.12 1.38
CA PRO A 247 16.41 0.93 0.37
C PRO A 247 15.52 1.94 -0.37
N VAL A 248 14.19 1.74 -0.41
CA VAL A 248 13.27 2.60 -1.19
C VAL A 248 12.38 3.50 -0.35
N SER A 249 12.13 3.13 0.91
CA SER A 249 11.14 3.78 1.78
C SER A 249 11.44 3.45 3.25
N PHE A 250 10.79 4.18 4.17
CA PHE A 250 10.70 3.74 5.57
C PHE A 250 9.26 3.73 6.05
N ILE A 251 8.97 2.89 7.04
CA ILE A 251 7.64 2.72 7.63
C ILE A 251 7.71 3.14 9.10
N LEU A 252 6.76 3.98 9.52
CA LEU A 252 6.48 4.22 10.94
C LEU A 252 5.26 3.42 11.36
N TYR A 253 5.41 2.65 12.43
CA TYR A 253 4.32 1.96 13.13
C TYR A 253 4.01 2.74 14.39
N TYR A 254 2.73 3.05 14.57
CA TYR A 254 2.24 3.84 15.69
C TYR A 254 0.82 3.44 16.05
N ASN A 255 0.34 3.90 17.19
CA ASN A 255 -1.04 3.76 17.56
C ASN A 255 -1.58 5.06 18.15
N GLN A 256 -2.90 5.16 18.18
CA GLN A 256 -3.60 6.21 18.90
C GLN A 256 -4.39 5.62 20.07
N GLU A 257 -4.49 6.38 21.14
CA GLU A 257 -5.35 6.10 22.28
C GLU A 257 -6.23 7.32 22.57
N VAL A 258 -7.54 7.11 22.71
CA VAL A 258 -8.49 8.19 22.99
C VAL A 258 -9.12 7.97 24.36
N SER A 259 -9.03 8.97 25.22
CA SER A 259 -9.57 8.96 26.59
C SER A 259 -11.10 8.90 26.60
N LYS A 260 -11.68 8.41 27.70
CA LYS A 260 -13.16 8.39 27.87
C LYS A 260 -13.79 9.78 27.85
N GLY A 261 -13.03 10.84 28.14
CA GLY A 261 -13.50 12.22 28.05
C GLY A 261 -13.66 12.63 26.59
N ALA A 262 -12.56 12.53 25.82
CA ALA A 262 -12.53 12.88 24.40
C ALA A 262 -13.54 12.07 23.57
N ARG A 263 -13.75 10.78 23.87
CA ARG A 263 -14.77 9.94 23.20
C ARG A 263 -16.22 10.40 23.39
N LYS A 264 -16.50 11.32 24.31
CA LYS A 264 -17.85 11.90 24.47
C LYS A 264 -18.05 13.13 23.60
N GLU A 265 -16.96 13.75 23.17
CA GLU A 265 -16.94 14.97 22.39
C GLU A 265 -16.78 14.65 20.90
N TRP A 266 -15.96 13.63 20.58
CA TRP A 266 -15.59 13.26 19.22
C TRP A 266 -15.95 11.81 18.93
N ASP A 267 -16.73 11.59 17.88
CA ASP A 267 -17.14 10.25 17.41
C ASP A 267 -16.11 9.62 16.45
N SER A 268 -15.20 10.42 15.91
CA SER A 268 -14.14 10.02 14.99
C SER A 268 -12.87 10.75 15.39
N VAL A 269 -11.79 10.00 15.56
CA VAL A 269 -10.46 10.58 15.82
C VAL A 269 -9.50 9.85 14.92
N ASP A 270 -8.80 10.59 14.07
CA ASP A 270 -7.79 10.05 13.16
C ASP A 270 -6.46 10.76 13.37
N VAL A 271 -5.40 9.98 13.55
CA VAL A 271 -4.05 10.51 13.78
C VAL A 271 -3.20 10.22 12.56
N GLU A 272 -2.82 11.28 11.85
CA GLU A 272 -1.83 11.25 10.79
C GLU A 272 -0.47 11.74 11.30
N LEU A 273 0.60 11.43 10.58
CA LEU A 273 1.95 11.86 10.95
C LEU A 273 2.53 12.75 9.86
N THR A 274 3.12 13.87 10.27
CA THR A 274 4.05 14.64 9.45
C THR A 274 5.47 14.38 9.92
N VAL A 275 6.41 14.19 8.99
CA VAL A 275 7.76 13.70 9.32
C VAL A 275 8.80 14.57 8.66
N LYS A 276 9.77 15.04 9.46
CA LYS A 276 10.98 15.72 9.02
C LYS A 276 12.22 15.05 9.58
N ASP A 277 13.39 15.40 9.06
CA ASP A 277 14.68 15.07 9.69
C ASP A 277 15.40 16.30 10.27
N ASP A 278 16.51 16.04 10.96
CA ASP A 278 17.43 17.04 11.51
C ASP A 278 18.17 17.89 10.47
N LEU A 279 18.04 17.55 9.18
CA LEU A 279 18.61 18.31 8.07
C LEU A 279 17.57 19.24 7.41
N GLY A 280 16.32 19.20 7.88
CA GLY A 280 15.21 19.99 7.36
C GLY A 280 14.52 19.39 6.14
N ASN A 281 14.75 18.11 5.81
CA ASN A 281 13.99 17.44 4.75
C ASN A 281 12.62 17.04 5.27
N ASP A 282 11.58 17.29 4.46
CA ASP A 282 10.22 16.80 4.67
C ASP A 282 10.02 15.46 3.94
N TYR A 283 9.35 14.51 4.60
CA TYR A 283 9.05 13.20 4.03
C TYR A 283 7.55 13.05 3.79
N SER A 284 7.17 12.98 2.52
CA SER A 284 5.82 12.61 2.12
C SER A 284 5.61 11.10 2.27
N GLY A 285 4.37 10.69 2.56
CA GLY A 285 4.04 9.29 2.74
C GLY A 285 2.56 8.98 2.52
N GLU A 286 2.24 7.70 2.59
CA GLU A 286 0.89 7.18 2.48
C GLU A 286 0.59 6.25 3.66
N GLY A 287 -0.61 6.38 4.22
CA GLY A 287 -1.12 5.50 5.25
C GLY A 287 -1.36 4.10 4.70
N ASN A 288 -0.88 3.09 5.43
CA ASN A 288 -1.08 1.69 5.07
C ASN A 288 -2.39 1.13 5.64
N GLY A 289 -3.25 1.96 6.22
CA GLY A 289 -4.45 1.56 6.95
C GLY A 289 -4.17 1.16 8.40
N GLY A 290 -5.25 0.95 9.15
CA GLY A 290 -5.20 0.70 10.59
C GLY A 290 -6.14 -0.39 11.05
N SER A 291 -5.86 -0.88 12.26
CA SER A 291 -6.63 -1.95 12.90
C SER A 291 -6.81 -1.68 14.39
N GLY A 292 -8.02 -1.89 14.90
CA GLY A 292 -8.36 -1.70 16.30
C GLY A 292 -9.53 -2.59 16.71
N ASN A 293 -9.63 -2.88 18.00
CA ASN A 293 -10.76 -3.63 18.56
C ASN A 293 -11.94 -2.72 18.93
N ASP A 294 -11.71 -1.42 18.95
CA ASP A 294 -12.72 -0.39 19.12
C ASP A 294 -12.47 0.76 18.12
N PRO A 295 -13.45 1.64 17.87
CA PRO A 295 -13.33 2.69 16.85
C PRO A 295 -12.26 3.75 17.11
N TYR A 296 -11.69 3.78 18.32
CA TYR A 296 -10.82 4.86 18.74
C TYR A 296 -9.36 4.44 18.92
N ASN A 297 -9.12 3.25 19.49
CA ASN A 297 -7.77 2.76 19.71
C ASN A 297 -7.29 1.96 18.50
N ILE A 298 -6.67 2.66 17.56
CA ILE A 298 -6.26 2.10 16.28
C ILE A 298 -4.72 2.03 16.21
N ARG A 299 -4.21 0.88 15.78
CA ARG A 299 -2.82 0.69 15.37
C ARG A 299 -2.70 0.97 13.89
N TRP A 300 -1.81 1.88 13.54
CA TRP A 300 -1.58 2.38 12.20
C TRP A 300 -0.17 2.03 11.73
N SER A 301 0.03 2.12 10.43
CA SER A 301 1.36 2.34 9.88
C SER A 301 1.27 3.23 8.66
N ALA A 302 2.33 3.98 8.39
CA ALA A 302 2.45 4.81 7.20
C ALA A 302 3.84 4.61 6.58
N THR A 303 3.89 4.61 5.26
CA THR A 303 5.12 4.44 4.47
C THR A 303 5.52 5.79 3.88
N PHE A 304 6.76 6.18 4.06
CA PHE A 304 7.33 7.45 3.64
C PHE A 304 8.46 7.27 2.63
N GLN A 305 8.83 8.35 1.94
CA GLN A 305 9.95 8.41 1.01
C GLN A 305 11.24 7.79 1.58
N LYS A 306 12.19 7.45 0.69
CA LYS A 306 13.53 6.98 1.08
C LYS A 306 14.15 7.96 2.09
N LEU A 307 14.56 7.42 3.24
CA LEU A 307 15.23 8.18 4.29
C LEU A 307 16.56 8.76 3.78
N ASN A 308 16.85 10.02 4.09
CA ASN A 308 18.14 10.62 3.79
C ASN A 308 19.25 9.91 4.58
N GLU A 309 20.30 9.46 3.90
CA GLU A 309 21.38 8.69 4.50
C GLU A 309 22.22 9.48 5.52
N ASN A 310 22.16 10.81 5.48
CA ASN A 310 22.83 11.70 6.42
C ASN A 310 21.95 12.10 7.61
N ALA A 311 20.66 11.77 7.61
CA ALA A 311 19.76 12.07 8.71
C ALA A 311 20.15 11.27 9.95
N THR A 312 20.19 11.93 11.11
CA THR A 312 20.50 11.30 12.40
C THR A 312 19.30 11.25 13.33
N LYS A 313 18.24 12.00 13.01
CA LYS A 313 17.00 12.07 13.80
C LYS A 313 15.79 12.31 12.90
N LEU A 314 14.69 11.64 13.21
CA LEU A 314 13.37 11.99 12.68
C LEU A 314 12.60 12.81 13.72
N ILE A 315 11.97 13.87 13.25
CA ILE A 315 11.06 14.73 14.01
C ILE A 315 9.66 14.41 13.49
N VAL A 316 8.86 13.76 14.33
CA VAL A 316 7.54 13.27 13.97
C VAL A 316 6.50 14.10 14.71
N THR A 317 5.63 14.76 13.94
CA THR A 317 4.54 15.60 14.47
C THR A 317 3.20 14.95 14.14
N PRO A 318 2.48 14.41 15.15
CA PRO A 318 1.13 13.91 14.96
C PRO A 318 0.18 15.04 14.55
N ARG A 319 -0.72 14.77 13.61
CA ARG A 319 -1.82 15.66 13.20
C ARG A 319 -3.12 14.94 13.51
N VAL A 320 -4.00 15.58 14.27
CA VAL A 320 -5.24 14.95 14.76
C VAL A 320 -6.42 15.56 14.02
N HIS A 321 -7.21 14.71 13.38
CA HIS A 321 -8.48 15.06 12.73
C HIS A 321 -9.64 14.56 13.61
N LEU A 322 -10.59 15.45 13.91
CA LEU A 322 -11.75 15.23 14.80
C LEU A 322 -13.08 15.27 14.03
#